data_AF-M6KB74-F1
#
_entry.id   AF-M6KB74-F1
#
_cell.length_a   1.000
_cell.length_b   1.000
_cell.length_c   1.000
_cell.angle_alpha   90.00
_cell.angle_beta   90.00
_cell.angle_gamma   90.00
#
_symmetry.space_group_name_H-M   'P 1'
#
loop_
_entity.id
_entity.type
_entity.pdbx_description
1 polymer ?
#
loop_
_entity_poly.entity_id
_entity_poly.type
_entity_poly.pdbx_seq_one_letter_code
_entity_poly.pdbx_strand_id
1 'polypeptide(L)'
;MQASGGCRYVAISLKDSSLSYEAGAQVSCKSRGSILPDGSKIYYFVDDNLYEEKTVEPRKPVLVLQKEKIVSPFPNLKTRFLMYPSGNSFLIFSGNAGAYNLYWFHPFQKTAEKIDKDILSPILYYGNGESAYYIGGEIGKLHLRRINFSSKAKPVITKLFTVSRKEINPWKLSKKNEFLSGYSGKVHLWGPAKKSQNLPILCERVFLTGDDRIVCEAEPGQLFLSKLDFQPEDWSIWKLYEEVRSK
;
A
#
# COMPACT_ATOMS: atom_id res chain seq x y z
N MET A 1 -1.67 34.79 15.39
CA MET A 1 -2.35 33.84 14.49
C MET A 1 -1.67 32.49 14.64
N GLN A 2 -2.30 31.52 15.32
CA GLN A 2 -1.77 30.17 15.45
C GLN A 2 -1.79 29.49 14.07
N ALA A 3 -0.61 29.17 13.54
CA ALA A 3 -0.47 28.31 12.37
C ALA A 3 -0.93 26.90 12.76
N SER A 4 -2.15 26.53 12.40
CA SER A 4 -2.67 25.17 12.59
C SER A 4 -1.91 24.21 11.66
N GLY A 5 -1.08 23.35 12.26
CA GLY A 5 -0.18 22.43 11.57
C GLY A 5 -0.87 21.20 10.99
N GLY A 6 -1.72 21.38 9.98
CA GLY A 6 -2.36 20.31 9.22
C GLY A 6 -2.08 20.41 7.71
N CYS A 7 -2.14 19.27 7.00
CA CYS A 7 -2.05 19.24 5.55
C CYS A 7 -3.45 19.35 4.94
N ARG A 8 -3.57 20.02 3.80
CA ARG A 8 -4.78 19.90 2.97
C ARG A 8 -4.67 18.64 2.13
N TYR A 9 -5.70 17.81 2.20
CA TYR A 9 -5.78 16.60 1.39
C TYR A 9 -6.16 16.99 -0.04
N VAL A 10 -5.34 16.60 -1.02
CA VAL A 10 -5.64 16.73 -2.44
C VAL A 10 -6.15 15.39 -2.94
N ALA A 11 -7.45 15.29 -3.18
CA ALA A 11 -8.02 14.17 -3.91
C ALA A 11 -7.77 14.37 -5.41
N ILE A 12 -7.21 13.36 -6.07
CA ILE A 12 -7.00 13.36 -7.51
C ILE A 12 -7.94 12.30 -8.09
N SER A 13 -8.75 12.67 -9.09
CA SER A 13 -9.56 11.69 -9.82
C SER A 13 -8.67 10.79 -10.67
N LEU A 14 -8.86 9.47 -10.58
CA LEU A 14 -8.12 8.51 -11.39
C LEU A 14 -8.61 8.44 -12.85
N LYS A 15 -9.78 9.03 -13.16
CA LYS A 15 -10.37 9.05 -14.50
C LYS A 15 -10.18 10.39 -15.22
N ASP A 16 -9.93 11.45 -14.47
CA ASP A 16 -9.75 12.80 -15.00
C ASP A 16 -8.63 13.49 -14.22
N SER A 17 -7.45 13.56 -14.82
CA SER A 17 -6.26 14.17 -14.22
C SER A 17 -6.36 15.69 -14.05
N SER A 18 -7.40 16.34 -14.61
CA SER A 18 -7.66 17.77 -14.41
C SER A 18 -8.41 18.07 -13.11
N LEU A 19 -8.98 17.04 -12.47
CA LEU A 19 -9.76 17.17 -11.24
C LEU A 19 -8.89 16.93 -10.01
N SER A 20 -8.33 18.02 -9.46
CA SER A 20 -7.71 18.06 -8.14
C SER A 20 -8.62 18.77 -7.15
N TYR A 21 -8.97 18.12 -6.05
CA TYR A 21 -9.85 18.68 -5.03
C TYR A 21 -9.12 18.80 -3.69
N GLU A 22 -8.92 20.03 -3.23
CA GLU A 22 -8.50 20.29 -1.86
C GLU A 22 -9.69 20.17 -0.91
N ALA A 23 -9.55 19.34 0.13
CA ALA A 23 -10.53 19.28 1.22
C ALA A 23 -10.66 20.64 1.92
N GLY A 24 -11.88 21.02 2.29
CA GLY A 24 -12.14 22.26 3.04
C GLY A 24 -11.56 22.25 4.46
N ALA A 25 -11.26 21.06 5.00
CA ALA A 25 -10.67 20.87 6.32
C ALA A 25 -9.17 20.56 6.26
N GLN A 26 -8.42 21.05 7.24
CA GLN A 26 -7.05 20.59 7.48
C GLN A 26 -7.07 19.20 8.12
N VAL A 27 -6.33 18.27 7.53
CA VAL A 27 -6.21 16.89 8.02
C VAL A 27 -4.80 16.60 8.51
N SER A 28 -4.66 15.57 9.35
CA SER A 28 -3.35 15.03 9.71
C SER A 28 -2.61 14.58 8.45
N CYS A 29 -1.41 15.13 8.19
CA CYS A 29 -0.56 14.76 7.04
C CYS A 29 -0.23 13.27 6.96
N LYS A 30 -0.38 12.54 8.06
CA LYS A 30 -0.14 11.09 8.13
C LYS A 30 -1.34 10.27 7.66
N SER A 31 -2.55 10.83 7.74
CA SER A 31 -3.78 10.16 7.30
C SER A 31 -4.05 10.46 5.84
N ARG A 32 -4.68 9.52 5.14
CA ARG A 32 -5.01 9.62 3.72
C ARG A 32 -6.51 9.39 3.53
N GLY A 33 -7.19 10.40 2.98
CA GLY A 33 -8.57 10.29 2.53
C GLY A 33 -8.70 9.52 1.22
N SER A 34 -9.91 9.48 0.67
CA SER A 34 -10.19 8.91 -0.65
C SER A 34 -11.29 9.70 -1.36
N ILE A 35 -11.52 9.42 -2.64
CA ILE A 35 -12.56 10.05 -3.46
C ILE A 35 -13.39 8.96 -4.14
N LEU A 36 -14.67 9.24 -4.37
CA LEU A 36 -15.51 8.35 -5.16
C LEU A 36 -15.00 8.24 -6.62
N PRO A 37 -15.26 7.12 -7.32
CA PRO A 37 -14.83 6.93 -8.70
C PRO A 37 -15.38 7.96 -9.70
N ASP A 38 -16.51 8.58 -9.38
CA ASP A 38 -17.15 9.64 -10.17
C ASP A 38 -16.63 11.05 -9.81
N GLY A 39 -15.76 11.16 -8.80
CA GLY A 39 -15.22 12.43 -8.32
C GLY A 39 -16.24 13.30 -7.58
N SER A 40 -17.44 12.82 -7.24
CA SER A 40 -18.51 13.65 -6.68
C SER A 40 -18.33 13.99 -5.20
N LYS A 41 -17.66 13.11 -4.44
CA LYS A 41 -17.42 13.27 -3.01
C LYS A 41 -16.05 12.78 -2.60
N ILE A 42 -15.47 13.47 -1.62
CA ILE A 42 -14.28 13.05 -0.89
C ILE A 42 -14.64 12.55 0.50
N TYR A 43 -13.81 11.66 1.03
CA TYR A 43 -13.91 11.10 2.36
C TYR A 43 -12.59 11.26 3.08
N TYR A 44 -12.61 11.78 4.30
CA TYR A 44 -11.39 12.04 5.07
C TYR A 44 -11.66 12.05 6.57
N PHE A 45 -10.59 11.89 7.35
CA PHE A 45 -10.67 11.79 8.81
C PHE A 45 -10.29 13.12 9.49
N VAL A 46 -11.12 13.54 10.44
CA VAL A 46 -10.86 14.66 11.37
C VAL A 46 -11.13 14.16 12.78
N ASP A 47 -10.14 14.26 13.66
CA ASP A 47 -10.22 13.77 15.05
C ASP A 47 -10.79 12.36 15.16
N ASP A 48 -10.24 11.45 14.35
CA ASP A 48 -10.61 10.03 14.22
C ASP A 48 -12.05 9.75 13.75
N ASN A 49 -12.82 10.79 13.41
CA ASN A 49 -14.14 10.68 12.80
C ASN A 49 -14.06 10.79 11.28
N LEU A 50 -14.89 10.03 10.55
CA LEU A 50 -14.93 10.06 9.09
C LEU A 50 -16.00 11.05 8.60
N TYR A 51 -15.57 11.99 7.77
CA TYR A 51 -16.43 12.97 7.12
C TYR A 51 -16.52 12.72 5.62
N GLU A 52 -17.64 13.12 5.02
CA GLU A 52 -17.80 13.29 3.58
C GLU A 52 -17.97 14.76 3.23
N GLU A 53 -17.45 15.16 2.07
CA GLU A 53 -17.60 16.51 1.53
C GLU A 53 -17.84 16.39 0.02
N LYS A 54 -18.78 17.19 -0.52
CA LYS A 54 -18.99 17.28 -1.97
C LYS A 54 -17.80 17.99 -2.60
N THR A 55 -17.47 17.62 -3.82
CA THR A 55 -16.40 18.31 -4.59
C THR A 55 -16.88 19.62 -5.24
N VAL A 56 -18.20 19.84 -5.28
CA VAL A 56 -18.86 21.04 -5.78
C VAL A 56 -19.46 21.88 -4.66
N GLU A 57 -19.54 23.20 -4.87
CA GLU A 57 -20.17 24.11 -3.91
C GLU A 57 -21.69 23.88 -3.79
N PRO A 58 -22.28 24.02 -2.58
CA PRO A 58 -21.62 24.36 -1.32
C PRO A 58 -20.85 23.17 -0.71
N ARG A 59 -19.59 23.42 -0.37
CA ARG A 59 -18.69 22.44 0.26
C ARG A 59 -18.88 22.39 1.77
N LYS A 60 -19.83 21.56 2.22
CA LYS A 60 -20.10 21.35 3.65
C LYS A 60 -19.72 19.94 4.09
N PRO A 61 -18.74 19.78 5.00
CA PRO A 61 -18.42 18.49 5.59
C PRO A 61 -19.60 17.92 6.38
N VAL A 62 -19.88 16.64 6.19
CA VAL A 62 -20.93 15.89 6.89
C VAL A 62 -20.30 14.70 7.59
N LEU A 63 -20.55 14.56 8.89
CA LEU A 63 -20.09 13.41 9.66
C LEU A 63 -20.78 12.13 9.15
N VAL A 64 -19.99 11.10 8.83
CA VAL A 64 -20.48 9.83 8.30
C VAL A 64 -20.27 8.68 9.27
N LEU A 65 -19.10 8.60 9.91
CA LEU A 65 -18.83 7.62 10.95
C LEU A 65 -18.14 8.27 12.14
N GLN A 66 -18.58 7.87 13.34
CA GLN A 66 -17.91 8.22 14.57
C GLN A 66 -16.73 7.29 14.84
N LYS A 67 -15.73 7.78 15.59
CA LYS A 67 -14.49 7.07 15.92
C LYS A 67 -14.70 5.67 16.51
N GLU A 68 -15.79 5.45 17.24
CA GLU A 68 -16.12 4.16 17.88
C GLU A 68 -16.41 3.06 16.85
N LYS A 69 -16.77 3.43 15.62
CA LYS A 69 -17.04 2.47 14.54
C LYS A 69 -15.78 1.94 13.87
N ILE A 70 -14.63 2.62 14.01
CA ILE A 70 -13.36 2.25 13.37
C ILE A 70 -12.25 2.27 14.43
N VAL A 71 -12.11 1.16 15.15
CA VAL A 71 -11.17 1.04 16.26
C VAL A 71 -9.77 0.64 15.78
N SER A 72 -8.77 1.35 16.28
CA SER A 72 -7.34 1.04 16.12
C SER A 72 -6.93 -0.17 16.97
N PRO A 73 -5.95 -0.99 16.54
CA PRO A 73 -5.32 -1.99 17.41
C PRO A 73 -4.76 -1.40 18.71
N PHE A 74 -4.37 -0.13 18.70
CA PHE A 74 -3.82 0.58 19.84
C PHE A 74 -4.70 1.80 20.19
N PRO A 75 -5.63 1.69 21.15
CA PRO A 75 -6.61 2.74 21.44
C PRO A 75 -5.99 4.01 22.04
N ASN A 76 -4.83 3.90 22.70
CA ASN A 76 -4.15 5.02 23.37
C ASN A 76 -3.11 5.72 22.49
N LEU A 77 -2.92 5.26 21.24
CA LEU A 77 -1.98 5.86 20.30
C LEU A 77 -2.73 6.61 19.22
N LYS A 78 -2.14 7.71 18.74
CA LYS A 78 -2.69 8.45 17.60
C LYS A 78 -2.88 7.50 16.42
N THR A 79 -4.11 7.38 15.94
CA THR A 79 -4.46 6.48 14.85
C THR A 79 -4.07 7.10 13.52
N ARG A 80 -3.52 6.28 12.63
CA ARG A 80 -3.31 6.63 11.23
C ARG A 80 -4.37 5.92 10.40
N PHE A 81 -5.04 6.67 9.53
CA PHE A 81 -6.03 6.14 8.62
C PHE A 81 -5.53 6.20 7.18
N LEU A 82 -5.62 5.10 6.44
CA LEU A 82 -5.39 5.11 5.00
C LEU A 82 -6.61 4.52 4.29
N MET A 83 -7.21 5.33 3.43
CA MET A 83 -8.36 4.92 2.64
C MET A 83 -7.97 4.58 1.20
N TYR A 84 -8.56 3.50 0.68
CA TYR A 84 -8.44 3.11 -0.73
C TYR A 84 -9.83 2.89 -1.34
N PRO A 85 -10.10 3.37 -2.55
CA PRO A 85 -11.37 3.11 -3.23
C PRO A 85 -11.47 1.65 -3.67
N SER A 86 -12.67 1.07 -3.55
CA SER A 86 -13.03 -0.28 -4.01
C SER A 86 -14.43 -0.23 -4.63
N GLY A 87 -14.50 0.22 -5.89
CA GLY A 87 -15.78 0.55 -6.53
C GLY A 87 -16.48 1.70 -5.78
N ASN A 88 -17.74 1.49 -5.38
CA ASN A 88 -18.52 2.47 -4.62
C ASN A 88 -18.35 2.35 -3.09
N SER A 89 -17.41 1.53 -2.63
CA SER A 89 -17.07 1.34 -1.23
C SER A 89 -15.58 1.64 -1.00
N PHE A 90 -15.15 1.63 0.26
CA PHE A 90 -13.77 1.94 0.61
C PHE A 90 -13.18 0.86 1.51
N LEU A 91 -11.87 0.67 1.37
CA LEU A 91 -11.06 0.02 2.37
C LEU A 91 -10.45 1.07 3.29
N ILE A 92 -10.46 0.80 4.59
CA ILE A 92 -9.89 1.69 5.61
C ILE A 92 -8.90 0.89 6.45
N PHE A 93 -7.62 1.21 6.32
CA PHE A 93 -6.62 0.77 7.27
C PHE A 93 -6.64 1.72 8.47
N SER A 94 -6.81 1.17 9.67
CA SER A 94 -6.84 1.90 10.94
C SER A 94 -5.79 1.32 11.88
N GLY A 95 -4.79 2.11 12.26
CA GLY A 95 -3.76 1.67 13.19
C GLY A 95 -2.50 2.52 13.15
N ASN A 96 -1.40 2.01 13.68
CA ASN A 96 -0.12 2.70 13.68
C ASN A 96 1.04 1.71 13.88
N ALA A 97 2.27 2.14 13.54
CA ALA A 97 3.52 1.47 13.91
C ALA A 97 3.59 -0.05 13.64
N GLY A 98 3.02 -0.52 12.52
CA GLY A 98 3.11 -1.94 12.16
C GLY A 98 1.95 -2.81 12.63
N ALA A 99 0.89 -2.22 13.20
CA ALA A 99 -0.35 -2.94 13.47
C ALA A 99 -1.54 -2.12 12.97
N TYR A 100 -2.22 -2.65 11.96
CA TYR A 100 -3.42 -2.07 11.38
C TYR A 100 -4.55 -3.10 11.35
N ASN A 101 -5.76 -2.62 11.61
CA ASN A 101 -7.01 -3.29 11.26
C ASN A 101 -7.43 -2.84 9.86
N LEU A 102 -8.08 -3.72 9.11
CA LEU A 102 -8.71 -3.40 7.83
C LEU A 102 -10.22 -3.43 7.97
N TYR A 103 -10.85 -2.34 7.56
CA TYR A 103 -12.30 -2.20 7.52
C TYR A 103 -12.76 -2.05 6.08
N TRP A 104 -13.94 -2.60 5.81
CA TRP A 104 -14.72 -2.31 4.60
C TRP A 104 -15.82 -1.33 4.96
N PHE A 105 -15.78 -0.17 4.32
CA PHE A 105 -16.71 0.93 4.56
C PHE A 105 -17.66 1.11 3.39
N HIS A 106 -18.95 1.15 3.70
CA HIS A 106 -20.04 1.43 2.79
C HIS A 106 -20.58 2.84 2.99
N PRO A 107 -20.33 3.76 2.04
CA PRO A 107 -20.79 5.14 2.15
C PRO A 107 -22.31 5.27 2.25
N PHE A 108 -23.05 4.54 1.43
CA PHE A 108 -24.52 4.61 1.38
C PHE A 108 -25.18 4.11 2.67
N GLN A 109 -24.67 3.01 3.22
CA GLN A 109 -25.19 2.41 4.45
C GLN A 109 -24.62 3.06 5.71
N LYS A 110 -23.56 3.86 5.58
CA LYS A 110 -22.78 4.44 6.69
C LYS A 110 -22.36 3.37 7.70
N THR A 111 -21.89 2.23 7.19
CA THR A 111 -21.43 1.09 7.99
C THR A 111 -19.97 0.79 7.67
N ALA A 112 -19.19 0.52 8.70
CA ALA A 112 -17.83 0.00 8.57
C ALA A 112 -17.77 -1.36 9.26
N GLU A 113 -17.32 -2.38 8.53
CA GLU A 113 -17.14 -3.72 9.03
C GLU A 113 -15.65 -4.06 9.08
N LYS A 114 -15.15 -4.58 10.21
CA LYS A 114 -13.79 -5.08 10.29
C LYS A 114 -13.69 -6.38 9.49
N ILE A 115 -12.83 -6.41 8.48
CA ILE A 115 -12.64 -7.57 7.60
C ILE A 115 -11.30 -8.26 7.81
N ASP A 116 -10.32 -7.58 8.42
CA ASP A 116 -9.04 -8.18 8.78
C ASP A 116 -8.35 -7.43 9.92
N LYS A 117 -7.30 -8.07 10.47
CA LYS A 117 -6.43 -7.51 11.50
C LYS A 117 -4.99 -8.00 11.35
N ASP A 118 -4.13 -7.52 12.24
CA ASP A 118 -2.72 -7.87 12.32
C ASP A 118 -2.02 -7.57 10.99
N ILE A 119 -2.17 -6.34 10.50
CA ILE A 119 -1.58 -5.90 9.24
C ILE A 119 -0.33 -5.07 9.53
N LEU A 120 0.78 -5.44 8.90
CA LEU A 120 2.06 -4.75 9.11
C LEU A 120 2.09 -3.40 8.39
N SER A 121 1.61 -3.35 7.16
CA SER A 121 1.69 -2.18 6.31
C SER A 121 0.33 -1.85 5.70
N PRO A 122 -0.13 -0.58 5.77
CA PRO A 122 -1.38 -0.15 5.15
C PRO A 122 -1.19 0.15 3.65
N ILE A 123 -0.32 -0.60 2.99
CA ILE A 123 0.00 -0.48 1.56
C ILE A 123 -0.66 -1.63 0.84
N LEU A 124 -1.47 -1.30 -0.16
CA LEU A 124 -1.92 -2.26 -1.16
C LEU A 124 -0.88 -2.33 -2.26
N TYR A 125 -0.26 -3.50 -2.41
CA TYR A 125 0.64 -3.83 -3.49
C TYR A 125 -0.15 -4.49 -4.63
N TYR A 126 0.14 -4.14 -5.89
CA TYR A 126 -0.44 -4.71 -7.11
C TYR A 126 -1.97 -4.72 -7.16
N GLY A 127 -2.59 -3.81 -7.89
CA GLY A 127 -4.04 -3.84 -8.16
C GLY A 127 -4.32 -4.04 -9.64
N ASN A 128 -5.08 -5.07 -10.01
CA ASN A 128 -5.66 -5.18 -11.37
C ASN A 128 -7.07 -4.55 -11.45
N GLY A 129 -7.47 -3.79 -10.43
CA GLY A 129 -8.83 -3.26 -10.25
C GLY A 129 -9.80 -4.25 -9.59
N GLU A 130 -9.52 -5.55 -9.62
CA GLU A 130 -10.39 -6.61 -9.05
C GLU A 130 -9.79 -7.29 -7.82
N SER A 131 -8.48 -7.24 -7.66
CA SER A 131 -7.78 -7.78 -6.50
C SER A 131 -6.54 -6.96 -6.20
N ALA A 132 -6.14 -6.95 -4.94
CA ALA A 132 -4.84 -6.44 -4.53
C ALA A 132 -4.17 -7.32 -3.46
N TYR A 133 -2.91 -7.06 -3.19
CA TYR A 133 -2.12 -7.78 -2.21
C TYR A 133 -1.66 -6.86 -1.09
N TYR A 134 -1.47 -7.40 0.11
CA TYR A 134 -0.86 -6.68 1.24
C TYR A 134 -0.17 -7.66 2.17
N ILE A 135 0.71 -7.14 3.03
CA ILE A 135 1.43 -7.94 4.01
C ILE A 135 0.71 -7.85 5.36
N GLY A 136 0.22 -8.99 5.82
CA GLY A 136 -0.38 -9.15 7.14
C GLY A 136 0.31 -10.24 7.96
N GLY A 137 -0.18 -10.48 9.16
CA GLY A 137 0.44 -11.34 10.16
C GLY A 137 1.15 -10.55 11.26
N GLU A 138 1.62 -11.30 12.25
CA GLU A 138 2.32 -10.79 13.41
C GLU A 138 3.83 -10.72 13.14
N ILE A 139 4.56 -9.94 13.94
CA ILE A 139 6.02 -9.89 13.87
C ILE A 139 6.58 -11.32 14.04
N GLY A 140 7.39 -11.77 13.09
CA GLY A 140 7.94 -13.13 13.04
C GLY A 140 7.11 -14.14 12.25
N LYS A 141 5.84 -13.86 11.94
CA LYS A 141 4.96 -14.70 11.12
C LYS A 141 4.15 -13.84 10.15
N LEU A 142 4.85 -13.29 9.16
CA LEU A 142 4.24 -12.46 8.11
C LEU A 142 3.74 -13.32 6.96
N HIS A 143 2.70 -12.87 6.28
CA HIS A 143 2.09 -13.54 5.15
C HIS A 143 1.69 -12.54 4.07
N LEU A 144 1.89 -12.93 2.82
CA LEU A 144 1.23 -12.27 1.70
C LEU A 144 -0.26 -12.63 1.75
N ARG A 145 -1.13 -11.62 1.82
CA ARG A 145 -2.57 -11.77 1.73
C ARG A 145 -3.05 -11.15 0.42
N ARG A 146 -4.08 -11.75 -0.18
CA ARG A 146 -4.79 -11.19 -1.32
C ARG A 146 -6.18 -10.78 -0.88
N ILE A 147 -6.56 -9.55 -1.20
CA ILE A 147 -7.93 -9.06 -1.11
C ILE A 147 -8.54 -9.07 -2.50
N ASN A 148 -9.67 -9.73 -2.66
CA ASN A 148 -10.48 -9.65 -3.87
C ASN A 148 -11.58 -8.63 -3.65
N PHE A 149 -11.61 -7.61 -4.48
CA PHE A 149 -12.62 -6.57 -4.49
C PHE A 149 -13.90 -7.07 -5.15
N SER A 150 -15.02 -6.54 -4.67
CA SER A 150 -16.29 -6.64 -5.38
C SER A 150 -17.01 -5.30 -5.25
N SER A 151 -17.64 -4.86 -6.33
CA SER A 151 -18.45 -3.64 -6.33
C SER A 151 -19.77 -3.81 -5.57
N LYS A 152 -20.20 -5.06 -5.35
CA LYS A 152 -21.52 -5.40 -4.77
C LYS A 152 -21.42 -6.24 -3.49
N ALA A 153 -20.27 -6.84 -3.21
CA ALA A 153 -20.09 -7.79 -2.12
C ALA A 153 -18.88 -7.48 -1.27
N LYS A 154 -18.86 -8.08 -0.08
CA LYS A 154 -17.77 -7.98 0.88
C LYS A 154 -16.47 -8.47 0.27
N PRO A 155 -15.35 -7.72 0.41
CA PRO A 155 -14.06 -8.18 -0.03
C PRO A 155 -13.69 -9.51 0.63
N VAL A 156 -13.19 -10.44 -0.17
CA VAL A 156 -12.75 -11.75 0.33
C VAL A 156 -11.24 -11.71 0.49
N ILE A 157 -10.77 -12.11 1.66
CA ILE A 157 -9.34 -12.13 1.99
C ILE A 157 -8.85 -13.56 1.98
N THR A 158 -7.81 -13.80 1.19
CA THR A 158 -7.12 -15.08 1.13
C THR A 158 -5.71 -14.92 1.69
N LYS A 159 -5.39 -15.67 2.74
CA LYS A 159 -4.02 -15.87 3.18
C LYS A 159 -3.31 -16.74 2.16
N LEU A 160 -2.21 -16.26 1.59
CA LEU A 160 -1.43 -17.03 0.63
C LEU A 160 -0.32 -17.77 1.37
N PHE A 161 0.90 -17.24 1.38
CA PHE A 161 2.06 -17.92 1.94
C PHE A 161 2.85 -17.00 2.86
N THR A 162 3.69 -17.62 3.71
CA THR A 162 4.56 -16.92 4.65
C THR A 162 5.63 -16.13 3.91
N VAL A 163 5.85 -14.90 4.36
CA VAL A 163 6.94 -14.05 3.90
C VAL A 163 7.84 -13.70 5.08
N SER A 164 9.10 -13.46 4.76
CA SER A 164 10.16 -13.03 5.66
C SER A 164 10.35 -11.52 5.57
N ARG A 165 11.23 -10.97 6.43
CA ARG A 165 11.57 -9.55 6.41
C ARG A 165 12.15 -9.08 5.06
N LYS A 166 12.79 -9.96 4.30
CA LYS A 166 13.38 -9.65 2.98
C LYS A 166 12.32 -9.42 1.89
N GLU A 167 11.07 -9.79 2.16
CA GLU A 167 9.98 -9.92 1.19
C GLU A 167 8.83 -8.92 1.46
N ILE A 168 8.99 -8.02 2.44
CA ILE A 168 7.90 -7.15 2.95
C ILE A 168 7.47 -6.03 1.98
N ASN A 169 8.24 -5.78 0.92
CA ASN A 169 7.88 -4.87 -0.17
C ASN A 169 7.95 -5.61 -1.50
N PRO A 170 7.00 -6.52 -1.76
CA PRO A 170 6.97 -7.30 -2.99
C PRO A 170 6.71 -6.41 -4.20
N TRP A 171 7.18 -6.86 -5.36
CA TRP A 171 6.92 -6.44 -6.74
C TRP A 171 6.50 -7.60 -7.61
N LYS A 172 5.20 -7.74 -7.89
CA LYS A 172 4.65 -8.82 -8.71
C LYS A 172 5.10 -8.67 -10.17
N LEU A 173 5.61 -9.75 -10.74
CA LEU A 173 5.98 -9.83 -12.15
C LEU A 173 4.77 -10.10 -13.05
N SER A 174 4.84 -9.65 -14.30
CA SER A 174 3.73 -9.63 -15.25
C SER A 174 3.29 -11.03 -15.70
N LYS A 175 4.25 -11.93 -15.94
CA LYS A 175 4.00 -13.25 -16.55
C LYS A 175 3.98 -14.42 -15.57
N LYS A 176 4.33 -14.19 -14.31
CA LYS A 176 4.57 -15.27 -13.32
C LYS A 176 4.00 -14.91 -11.96
N ASN A 177 3.68 -15.94 -11.17
CA ASN A 177 3.41 -15.79 -9.73
C ASN A 177 4.71 -15.61 -8.95
N GLU A 178 5.57 -14.71 -9.43
CA GLU A 178 6.85 -14.37 -8.83
C GLU A 178 6.85 -12.90 -8.43
N PHE A 179 7.68 -12.59 -7.45
CA PHE A 179 7.78 -11.29 -6.83
C PHE A 179 9.26 -10.92 -6.72
N LEU A 180 9.54 -9.63 -6.90
CA LEU A 180 10.80 -9.02 -6.53
C LEU A 180 10.66 -8.31 -5.20
N SER A 181 11.72 -8.22 -4.41
CA SER A 181 11.74 -7.32 -3.25
C SER A 181 13.13 -6.79 -3.03
N GLY A 182 13.21 -5.57 -2.50
CA GLY A 182 14.46 -4.90 -2.19
C GLY A 182 14.72 -5.00 -0.69
N TYR A 183 15.87 -5.54 -0.30
CA TYR A 183 16.27 -5.59 1.11
C TYR A 183 17.79 -5.48 1.27
N SER A 184 18.23 -4.55 2.12
CA SER A 184 19.65 -4.36 2.44
C SER A 184 20.55 -4.18 1.20
N GLY A 185 20.06 -3.43 0.21
CA GLY A 185 20.75 -3.16 -1.05
C GLY A 185 20.82 -4.33 -2.04
N LYS A 186 20.08 -5.42 -1.77
CA LYS A 186 19.94 -6.57 -2.66
C LYS A 186 18.54 -6.65 -3.24
N VAL A 187 18.45 -7.15 -4.46
CA VAL A 187 17.18 -7.51 -5.10
C VAL A 187 16.96 -9.00 -4.96
N HIS A 188 15.81 -9.39 -4.42
CA HIS A 188 15.43 -10.78 -4.21
C HIS A 188 14.31 -11.16 -5.18
N LEU A 189 14.46 -12.28 -5.87
CA LEU A 189 13.41 -12.94 -6.66
C LEU A 189 12.87 -14.13 -5.88
N TRP A 190 11.55 -14.18 -5.68
CA TRP A 190 10.88 -15.21 -4.88
C TRP A 190 9.47 -15.50 -5.40
N GLY A 191 8.88 -16.61 -4.95
CA GLY A 191 7.51 -16.95 -5.28
C GLY A 191 7.03 -18.17 -4.48
N PRO A 192 5.76 -18.57 -4.62
CA PRO A 192 5.21 -19.72 -3.89
C PRO A 192 6.00 -21.02 -4.12
N ALA A 193 6.52 -21.20 -5.34
CA ALA A 193 7.28 -22.38 -5.74
C ALA A 193 8.81 -22.17 -5.73
N LYS A 194 9.27 -20.97 -5.34
CA LYS A 194 10.69 -20.56 -5.47
C LYS A 194 11.19 -19.94 -4.18
N LYS A 195 12.22 -20.56 -3.58
CA LYS A 195 12.96 -19.96 -2.47
C LYS A 195 13.59 -18.64 -2.91
N SER A 196 13.53 -17.64 -2.03
CA SER A 196 14.14 -16.33 -2.27
C SER A 196 15.60 -16.43 -2.70
N GLN A 197 15.90 -15.86 -3.86
CA GLN A 197 17.20 -15.86 -4.52
C GLN A 197 17.66 -14.41 -4.75
N ASN A 198 18.90 -14.10 -4.41
CA ASN A 198 19.49 -12.80 -4.73
C ASN A 198 19.73 -12.74 -6.24
N LEU A 199 19.28 -11.68 -6.90
CA LEU A 199 19.67 -11.40 -8.28
C LEU A 199 21.10 -10.83 -8.29
N PRO A 200 21.86 -11.02 -9.38
CA PRO A 200 23.23 -10.51 -9.52
C PRO A 200 23.23 -8.99 -9.77
N ILE A 201 22.64 -8.23 -8.85
CA ILE A 201 22.49 -6.78 -8.88
C ILE A 201 22.65 -6.25 -7.46
N LEU A 202 23.44 -5.17 -7.34
CA LEU A 202 23.49 -4.32 -6.15
C LEU A 202 22.86 -2.98 -6.47
N CYS A 203 21.94 -2.56 -5.62
CA CYS A 203 21.30 -1.26 -5.72
C CYS A 203 21.30 -0.60 -4.36
N GLU A 204 21.55 0.70 -4.29
CA GLU A 204 21.12 1.47 -3.13
C GLU A 204 19.60 1.58 -3.09
N ARG A 205 18.98 1.85 -4.25
CA ARG A 205 17.53 1.93 -4.41
C ARG A 205 17.05 1.19 -5.64
N VAL A 206 15.90 0.54 -5.48
CA VAL A 206 15.30 -0.32 -6.50
C VAL A 206 13.94 0.25 -6.85
N PHE A 207 13.74 0.51 -8.12
CA PHE A 207 12.46 0.86 -8.70
C PHE A 207 12.13 -0.20 -9.75
N LEU A 208 10.85 -0.57 -9.85
CA LEU A 208 10.38 -1.44 -10.90
C LEU A 208 9.53 -0.64 -11.86
N THR A 209 9.85 -0.77 -13.14
CA THR A 209 9.07 -0.17 -14.23
C THR A 209 8.15 -1.23 -14.82
N GLY A 210 7.24 -0.82 -15.70
CA GLY A 210 6.54 -1.77 -16.58
C GLY A 210 7.52 -2.70 -17.31
N ASP A 211 7.01 -3.86 -17.73
CA ASP A 211 7.72 -4.91 -18.47
C ASP A 211 8.78 -5.70 -17.69
N ASP A 212 8.59 -5.88 -16.37
CA ASP A 212 9.48 -6.70 -15.53
C ASP A 212 10.95 -6.23 -15.59
N ARG A 213 11.19 -4.91 -15.61
CA ARG A 213 12.54 -4.33 -15.60
C ARG A 213 12.83 -3.60 -14.30
N ILE A 214 14.08 -3.70 -13.86
CA ILE A 214 14.58 -3.05 -12.66
C ILE A 214 15.30 -1.77 -13.06
N VAL A 215 14.83 -0.64 -12.57
CA VAL A 215 15.63 0.59 -12.51
C VAL A 215 16.36 0.58 -11.18
N CYS A 216 17.67 0.51 -11.24
CA CYS A 216 18.55 0.42 -10.09
C CYS A 216 19.33 1.72 -9.97
N GLU A 217 19.33 2.31 -8.78
CA GLU A 217 20.26 3.36 -8.41
C GLU A 217 21.48 2.69 -7.77
N ALA A 218 22.60 2.65 -8.50
CA ALA A 218 23.85 2.03 -8.03
C ALA A 218 24.52 2.89 -6.95
N GLU A 219 24.50 4.20 -7.19
CA GLU A 219 25.00 5.29 -6.36
C GLU A 219 24.01 6.46 -6.50
N PRO A 220 23.97 7.41 -5.54
CA PRO A 220 23.03 8.53 -5.60
C PRO A 220 23.13 9.29 -6.94
N GLY A 221 22.05 9.28 -7.72
CA GLY A 221 21.97 9.90 -9.04
C GLY A 221 22.42 9.03 -10.22
N GLN A 222 23.02 7.85 -9.98
CA GLN A 222 23.42 6.92 -11.04
C GLN A 222 22.39 5.81 -11.23
N LEU A 223 21.52 6.01 -12.21
CA LEU A 223 20.48 5.06 -12.58
C LEU A 223 20.93 4.17 -13.74
N PHE A 224 20.71 2.87 -13.61
CA PHE A 224 20.79 1.93 -14.72
C PHE A 224 19.55 1.04 -14.79
N LEU A 225 19.23 0.58 -16.01
CA LEU A 225 18.10 -0.30 -16.26
C LEU A 225 18.61 -1.72 -16.49
N SER A 226 18.15 -2.66 -15.69
CA SER A 226 18.41 -4.09 -15.88
C SER A 226 17.14 -4.85 -16.21
N LYS A 227 17.28 -5.85 -17.07
CA LYS A 227 16.28 -6.90 -17.23
C LYS A 227 16.48 -7.98 -16.16
N LEU A 228 15.63 -9.03 -16.18
CA LEU A 228 15.67 -10.14 -15.23
C LEU A 228 16.36 -11.42 -15.79
N ASP A 229 16.76 -11.40 -17.05
CA ASP A 229 17.41 -12.50 -17.78
C ASP A 229 18.94 -12.40 -17.71
N PHE A 230 19.49 -12.65 -16.53
CA PHE A 230 20.94 -12.68 -16.30
C PHE A 230 21.58 -13.92 -16.92
N GLN A 231 22.75 -13.72 -17.53
CA GLN A 231 23.53 -14.78 -18.15
C GLN A 231 24.27 -15.62 -17.09
N PRO A 232 24.66 -16.87 -17.39
CA PRO A 232 25.41 -17.71 -16.46
C PRO A 232 26.68 -17.06 -15.90
N GLU A 233 27.33 -16.19 -16.67
CA GLU A 233 28.52 -15.45 -16.30
C GLU A 233 28.21 -14.43 -15.18
N ASP A 234 27.09 -13.71 -15.28
CA ASP A 234 26.64 -12.75 -14.25
C ASP A 234 26.48 -13.45 -12.90
N TRP A 235 25.90 -14.66 -12.92
CA TRP A 235 25.75 -15.50 -11.73
C TRP A 235 27.08 -15.99 -11.16
N SER A 236 28.05 -16.26 -12.04
CA SER A 236 29.37 -16.74 -11.65
C SER A 236 30.17 -15.63 -10.97
N ILE A 237 30.16 -14.42 -11.55
CA ILE A 237 30.75 -13.22 -10.95
C ILE A 237 30.07 -12.88 -9.63
N TRP A 238 28.74 -12.99 -9.57
CA TRP A 238 27.98 -12.73 -8.36
C TRP A 238 28.36 -13.66 -7.20
N LYS A 239 28.51 -14.96 -7.47
CA LYS A 239 28.97 -15.92 -6.46
C LYS A 239 30.36 -15.57 -5.95
N LEU A 240 31.29 -15.23 -6.85
CA LEU A 240 32.63 -14.80 -6.48
C LEU A 240 32.60 -13.53 -5.59
N TYR A 241 31.75 -12.56 -5.95
CA TYR A 241 31.54 -11.36 -5.12
C TYR A 241 31.03 -11.71 -3.72
N GLU A 242 30.04 -12.59 -3.60
CA GLU A 242 29.51 -13.01 -2.30
C GLU A 242 30.57 -13.77 -1.47
N GLU A 243 31.38 -14.62 -2.10
CA GLU A 243 32.49 -15.33 -1.45
C GLU A 243 33.55 -14.37 -0.90
N VAL A 244 34.01 -13.41 -1.69
CA VAL A 244 35.04 -12.44 -1.27
C VAL A 244 34.53 -11.55 -0.14
N ARG A 245 33.28 -11.07 -0.22
CA ARG A 245 32.68 -10.22 0.81
C ARG A 245 32.37 -10.95 2.12
N SER A 246 32.27 -12.28 2.09
CA SER A 246 32.00 -13.10 3.28
C SER A 246 33.24 -13.40 4.13
N LYS A 247 34.44 -13.07 3.64
CA LYS A 247 35.71 -13.14 4.37
C LYS A 247 36.00 -11.82 5.07
#